data_AF-A0A9Q1CRV7-F1
#
_entry.id   AF-A0A9Q1CRV7-F1
#
_cell.length_a   1.000
_cell.length_b   1.000
_cell.length_c   1.000
_cell.angle_alpha   90.00
_cell.angle_beta   90.00
_cell.angle_gamma   90.00
#
_symmetry.space_group_name_H-M   'P 1'
#
loop_
_entity.id
_entity.type
_entity.pdbx_description
1 polymer ?
#
loop_
_entity_poly.entity_id
_entity_poly.type
_entity_poly.pdbx_seq_one_letter_code
_entity_poly.pdbx_strand_id
1 'polypeptide(L)'
;MCVLPMFHAFTGCDTVSCFGDMGKKTAWGTWTTNGDVTPAFCALGSMPDPCTIDEWMQPLERFTVPLYDRMSTEEGVNQARKQFFSKKGRAIDGLPPKQAALIQHTKRAAYQADHCWDDPCSRASVTK
;
A
#
# COMPACT_ATOMS: atom_id res chain seq x y z
N MET A 1 -3.88 -16.26 6.93
CA MET A 1 -3.20 -14.95 7.03
C MET A 1 -4.11 -13.89 6.46
N CYS A 2 -4.31 -12.81 7.21
CA CYS A 2 -5.32 -11.80 6.93
C CYS A 2 -4.74 -10.71 6.00
N VAL A 3 -4.97 -10.83 4.69
CA VAL A 3 -4.57 -9.80 3.69
C VAL A 3 -5.43 -8.53 3.79
N LEU A 4 -6.70 -8.69 4.14
CA LEU A 4 -7.68 -7.61 4.13
C LEU A 4 -7.37 -6.50 5.17
N PRO A 5 -6.96 -6.79 6.41
CA PRO A 5 -6.51 -5.76 7.36
C PRO A 5 -5.36 -4.93 6.81
N MET A 6 -4.33 -5.56 6.25
CA MET A 6 -3.19 -4.85 5.66
C MET A 6 -3.61 -3.99 4.48
N PHE A 7 -4.43 -4.53 3.57
CA PHE A 7 -5.00 -3.76 2.46
C PHE A 7 -5.84 -2.57 2.94
N HIS A 8 -6.67 -2.78 3.97
CA HIS A 8 -7.52 -1.74 4.53
C HIS A 8 -6.69 -0.61 5.18
N ALA A 9 -5.66 -0.95 5.95
CA ALA A 9 -4.72 0.03 6.51
C ALA A 9 -3.93 0.76 5.42
N PHE A 10 -3.37 0.02 4.45
CA PHE A 10 -2.53 0.57 3.39
C PHE A 10 -3.30 1.54 2.47
N THR A 11 -4.57 1.28 2.21
CA THR A 11 -5.41 2.18 1.39
C THR A 11 -6.00 3.35 2.17
N GLY A 12 -5.75 3.42 3.48
CA GLY A 12 -6.20 4.45 4.40
C GLY A 12 -7.34 3.99 5.31
N CYS A 13 -7.21 4.28 6.60
CA CYS A 13 -8.20 4.02 7.64
C CYS A 13 -8.22 5.19 8.65
N ASP A 14 -8.86 5.02 9.80
CA ASP A 14 -8.98 6.11 10.79
C ASP A 14 -7.61 6.59 11.32
N THR A 15 -6.58 5.75 11.30
CA THR A 15 -5.26 6.02 11.90
C THR A 15 -4.10 6.04 10.89
N VAL A 16 -4.39 5.77 9.62
CA VAL A 16 -3.45 5.71 8.50
C VAL A 16 -4.02 6.53 7.35
N SER A 17 -3.26 7.51 6.82
CA SER A 17 -3.73 8.39 5.75
C SER A 17 -4.21 7.63 4.51
N CYS A 18 -5.08 8.24 3.70
CA CYS A 18 -5.41 7.68 2.39
C CYS A 18 -4.51 8.24 1.28
N PHE A 19 -4.51 7.58 0.12
CA PHE A 19 -3.97 8.15 -1.11
C PHE A 19 -4.95 9.21 -1.64
N GLY A 20 -4.45 10.42 -1.92
CA GLY A 20 -5.27 11.55 -2.38
C GLY A 20 -6.14 11.19 -3.59
N ASP A 21 -7.43 11.50 -3.52
CA ASP A 21 -8.46 11.18 -4.53
C ASP A 21 -8.65 9.69 -4.86
N MET A 22 -8.01 8.76 -4.12
CA MET A 22 -8.13 7.32 -4.35
C MET A 22 -9.03 6.65 -3.32
N GLY A 23 -10.26 6.34 -3.73
CA GLY A 23 -11.19 5.58 -2.91
C GLY A 23 -10.86 4.08 -2.83
N LYS A 24 -11.37 3.40 -1.79
CA LYS A 24 -11.22 1.94 -1.61
C LYS A 24 -11.74 1.12 -2.79
N LYS A 25 -12.80 1.59 -3.48
CA LYS A 25 -13.31 0.93 -4.69
C LYS A 25 -12.28 0.95 -5.83
N THR A 26 -11.57 2.06 -6.00
CA THR A 26 -10.48 2.18 -6.99
C THR A 26 -9.34 1.25 -6.61
N ALA A 27 -8.90 1.30 -5.35
CA ALA A 27 -7.82 0.44 -4.86
C ALA A 27 -8.15 -1.06 -4.95
N TRP A 28 -9.39 -1.44 -4.67
CA TRP A 28 -9.88 -2.81 -4.81
C TRP A 28 -9.84 -3.26 -6.27
N GLY A 29 -10.33 -2.42 -7.19
CA GLY A 29 -10.25 -2.69 -8.63
C GLY A 29 -8.81 -2.90 -9.09
N THR A 30 -7.89 -2.02 -8.67
CA THR A 30 -6.46 -2.15 -8.99
C THR A 30 -5.87 -3.43 -8.39
N TRP A 31 -6.26 -3.82 -7.18
CA TRP A 31 -5.77 -5.05 -6.58
C TRP A 31 -6.27 -6.29 -7.34
N THR A 32 -7.52 -6.29 -7.79
CA THR A 32 -8.06 -7.40 -8.60
C THR A 32 -7.37 -7.56 -9.95
N THR A 33 -6.80 -6.49 -10.52
CA THR A 33 -6.00 -6.56 -11.75
C THR A 33 -4.52 -6.83 -11.49
N ASN A 34 -4.01 -6.44 -10.32
CA ASN A 34 -2.60 -6.55 -9.94
C ASN A 34 -2.44 -7.47 -8.73
N GLY A 35 -2.69 -8.77 -8.92
CA GLY A 35 -2.62 -9.77 -7.85
C GLY A 35 -1.23 -9.95 -7.22
N ASP A 36 -0.18 -9.51 -7.90
CA ASP A 36 1.23 -9.65 -7.49
C ASP A 36 1.58 -8.92 -6.17
N VAL A 37 0.75 -7.97 -5.74
CA VAL A 37 0.94 -7.28 -4.44
C VAL A 37 0.44 -8.13 -3.25
N THR A 38 -0.33 -9.18 -3.50
CA THR A 38 -0.93 -10.01 -2.44
C THR A 38 0.10 -10.63 -1.50
N PRO A 39 1.23 -11.21 -1.98
CA PRO A 39 2.27 -11.71 -1.09
C PRO A 39 2.87 -10.61 -0.20
N ALA A 40 3.02 -9.39 -0.72
CA ALA A 40 3.49 -8.25 0.06
C ALA A 40 2.49 -7.89 1.17
N PHE A 41 1.19 -7.82 0.86
CA PHE A 41 0.18 -7.59 1.89
C PHE A 41 0.09 -8.71 2.93
N CYS A 42 0.26 -9.97 2.53
CA CYS A 42 0.36 -11.10 3.47
C CYS A 42 1.52 -10.92 4.45
N ALA A 43 2.71 -10.66 3.91
CA ALA A 43 3.93 -10.53 4.69
C ALA A 43 3.85 -9.34 5.64
N LEU A 44 3.45 -8.17 5.13
CA LEU A 44 3.32 -6.92 5.90
C LEU A 44 2.22 -6.99 6.96
N GLY A 45 1.14 -7.74 6.69
CA GLY A 45 0.06 -7.96 7.64
C GLY A 45 0.43 -8.85 8.83
N SER A 46 1.53 -9.59 8.75
CA SER A 46 2.06 -10.41 9.87
C SER A 46 3.29 -9.75 10.52
N MET A 47 3.43 -8.43 10.32
CA MET A 47 4.52 -7.55 10.75
C MET A 47 5.93 -8.13 10.57
N PRO A 48 6.54 -7.86 9.42
CA PRO A 48 7.94 -8.15 9.22
C PRO A 48 8.76 -7.05 9.93
N ASP A 49 10.01 -7.35 10.33
CA ASP A 49 10.92 -6.37 10.94
C ASP A 49 10.90 -5.07 10.11
N PRO A 50 10.75 -3.87 10.71
CA PRO A 50 10.81 -2.60 9.97
C PRO A 50 11.97 -2.47 8.98
N CYS A 51 13.06 -3.22 9.16
CA CYS A 51 14.21 -3.31 8.26
C CYS A 51 13.94 -4.09 6.96
N THR A 52 12.92 -4.94 6.92
CA THR A 52 12.57 -5.81 5.76
C THR A 52 11.47 -5.21 4.87
N ILE A 53 10.94 -4.04 5.22
CA ILE A 53 9.90 -3.36 4.42
C ILE A 53 10.39 -3.02 3.02
N ASP A 54 11.68 -2.70 2.88
CA ASP A 54 12.29 -2.33 1.59
C ASP A 54 12.20 -3.49 0.57
N GLU A 55 12.16 -4.74 1.01
CA GLU A 55 11.98 -5.94 0.17
C GLU A 55 10.61 -5.96 -0.52
N TRP A 56 9.61 -5.34 0.10
CA TRP A 56 8.22 -5.33 -0.36
C TRP A 56 7.85 -4.05 -1.13
N MET A 57 8.78 -3.09 -1.25
CA MET A 57 8.48 -1.81 -1.88
C MET A 57 8.20 -1.92 -3.37
N GLN A 58 8.89 -2.79 -4.11
CA GLN A 58 8.65 -2.92 -5.55
C GLN A 58 7.20 -3.38 -5.87
N PRO A 59 6.65 -4.45 -5.25
CA PRO A 59 5.24 -4.81 -5.42
C PRO A 59 4.26 -3.69 -5.01
N LEU A 60 4.56 -2.98 -3.92
CA LEU A 60 3.71 -1.88 -3.43
C LEU A 60 3.73 -0.67 -4.37
N GLU A 61 4.88 -0.34 -4.97
CA GLU A 61 4.99 0.73 -5.95
C GLU A 61 4.24 0.39 -7.24
N ARG A 62 4.40 -0.85 -7.74
CA ARG A 62 3.63 -1.38 -8.89
C ARG A 62 2.12 -1.40 -8.65
N PHE A 63 1.68 -1.56 -7.41
CA PHE A 63 0.28 -1.40 -7.03
C PHE A 63 -0.14 0.08 -6.95
N THR A 64 0.73 0.95 -6.44
CA THR A 64 0.41 2.37 -6.20
C THR A 64 0.31 3.17 -7.49
N VAL A 65 1.18 2.92 -8.49
CA VAL A 65 1.19 3.68 -9.75
C VAL A 65 -0.17 3.63 -10.48
N PRO A 66 -0.79 2.45 -10.70
CA PRO A 66 -2.08 2.35 -11.40
C PRO A 66 -3.28 2.91 -10.62
N LEU A 67 -3.12 3.24 -9.33
CA LEU A 67 -4.14 4.00 -8.61
C LEU A 67 -4.34 5.38 -9.28
N TYR A 68 -3.23 6.03 -9.65
CA TYR A 68 -3.23 7.40 -10.19
C TYR A 68 -3.35 7.46 -11.72
N ASP A 69 -2.89 6.43 -12.44
CA ASP A 69 -3.02 6.30 -13.89
C ASP A 69 -2.97 4.82 -14.30
N ARG A 70 -4.14 4.24 -14.59
CA ARG A 70 -4.28 2.82 -14.97
C ARG A 70 -3.50 2.43 -16.22
N MET A 71 -3.17 3.41 -17.07
CA MET A 71 -2.44 3.19 -18.32
C MET A 71 -0.94 3.46 -18.18
N SER A 72 -0.46 3.79 -16.97
CA SER A 72 0.96 4.00 -16.75
C SER A 72 1.73 2.70 -16.87
N THR A 73 2.86 2.77 -17.57
CA THR A 73 3.83 1.68 -17.71
C THR A 73 4.97 1.79 -16.70
N GLU A 74 4.93 2.79 -15.82
CA GLU A 74 5.97 3.01 -14.82
C GLU A 74 5.78 2.03 -13.66
N GLU A 75 6.86 1.37 -13.25
CA GLU A 75 6.81 0.42 -12.15
C GLU A 75 7.10 1.07 -10.78
N GLY A 76 7.68 2.27 -10.80
CA GLY A 76 8.12 2.99 -9.60
C GLY A 76 7.40 4.31 -9.41
N VAL A 77 7.10 4.64 -8.15
CA VAL A 77 6.29 5.84 -7.83
C VAL A 77 7.04 7.14 -8.11
N ASN A 78 8.37 7.15 -8.02
CA ASN A 78 9.16 8.34 -8.34
C ASN A 78 9.17 8.62 -9.84
N GLN A 79 9.30 7.58 -10.68
CA GLN A 79 9.27 7.69 -12.13
C GLN A 79 7.87 8.10 -12.59
N ALA A 80 6.82 7.45 -12.07
CA ALA A 80 5.43 7.82 -12.30
C ALA A 80 5.16 9.28 -11.89
N ARG A 81 5.63 9.71 -10.71
CA ARG A 81 5.48 11.08 -10.24
C ARG A 81 6.13 12.08 -11.19
N LYS A 82 7.37 11.81 -11.66
CA LYS A 82 8.08 12.66 -12.63
C LYS A 82 7.32 12.74 -13.96
N GLN A 83 6.83 11.61 -14.45
CA GLN A 83 6.06 11.53 -15.69
C GLN A 83 4.74 12.33 -15.56
N PHE A 84 4.00 12.15 -14.47
CA PHE A 84 2.70 12.80 -14.26
C PHE A 84 2.85 14.30 -14.01
N PHE A 85 3.91 14.72 -13.34
CA PHE A 85 4.22 16.14 -13.14
C PHE A 85 4.49 16.86 -14.47
N SER A 86 5.00 16.14 -15.48
CA SER A 86 5.27 16.71 -16.81
C SER A 86 4.00 16.81 -17.68
N LYS A 87 2.90 16.14 -17.32
CA LYS A 87 1.63 16.19 -18.05
C LYS A 87 0.83 17.44 -17.63
N LYS A 88 0.40 18.26 -18.60
CA LYS A 88 -0.40 19.49 -18.33
C LYS A 88 -1.74 19.14 -17.65
N GLY A 89 -2.12 19.91 -16.64
CA GLY A 89 -3.46 19.88 -16.06
C GLY A 89 -3.66 18.92 -14.87
N ARG A 90 -2.61 18.26 -14.36
CA ARG A 90 -2.71 17.49 -13.11
C ARG A 90 -2.45 18.38 -11.90
N ALA A 91 -3.38 18.37 -10.95
CA ALA A 91 -3.18 18.97 -9.62
C ALA A 91 -2.10 18.19 -8.85
N ILE A 92 -1.52 18.83 -7.83
CA ILE A 92 -0.49 18.21 -6.98
C ILE A 92 -1.03 16.95 -6.28
N ASP A 93 -2.30 16.95 -5.89
CA ASP A 93 -2.97 15.82 -5.23
C ASP A 93 -3.19 14.63 -6.17
N GLY A 94 -3.21 14.88 -7.49
CA GLY A 94 -3.28 13.86 -8.53
C GLY A 94 -1.94 13.20 -8.86
N LEU A 95 -0.91 13.41 -8.03
CA LEU A 95 0.42 12.82 -8.19
C LEU A 95 0.66 11.73 -7.14
N PRO A 96 1.29 10.60 -7.51
CA PRO A 96 1.64 9.55 -6.56
C PRO A 96 2.61 10.06 -5.49
N PRO A 97 2.63 9.46 -4.29
CA PRO A 97 3.57 9.82 -3.23
C PRO A 97 5.01 9.62 -3.71
N LYS A 98 5.96 10.31 -3.05
CA LYS A 98 7.39 9.99 -3.21
C LYS A 98 7.67 8.65 -2.52
N GLN A 99 8.67 7.91 -3.00
CA GLN A 99 9.06 6.62 -2.42
C GLN A 99 9.31 6.70 -0.90
N ALA A 100 10.03 7.74 -0.44
CA ALA A 100 10.29 7.94 0.99
C ALA A 100 8.99 8.10 1.81
N ALA A 101 7.98 8.78 1.26
CA ALA A 101 6.68 8.93 1.91
C ALA A 101 5.91 7.61 1.90
N LEU A 102 5.99 6.85 0.79
CA LEU A 102 5.36 5.54 0.68
C LEU A 102 5.95 4.55 1.69
N ILE A 103 7.26 4.54 1.91
CA ILE A 103 7.90 3.68 2.93
C ILE A 103 7.35 3.97 4.33
N GLN A 104 7.25 5.23 4.72
CA GLN A 104 6.73 5.61 6.05
C GLN A 104 5.24 5.28 6.18
N HIS A 105 4.49 5.47 5.10
CA HIS A 105 3.08 5.07 5.01
C HIS A 105 2.92 3.55 5.17
N THR A 106 3.74 2.74 4.49
CA THR A 106 3.77 1.29 4.63
C THR A 106 4.10 0.86 6.06
N LYS A 107 5.11 1.48 6.70
CA LYS A 107 5.47 1.24 8.10
C LYS A 107 4.27 1.46 9.02
N ARG A 108 3.58 2.58 8.84
CA ARG A 108 2.40 2.93 9.63
C ARG A 108 1.23 1.96 9.38
N ALA A 109 1.00 1.56 8.13
CA ALA A 109 -0.03 0.60 7.77
C ALA A 109 0.23 -0.79 8.35
N ALA A 110 1.47 -1.29 8.26
CA ALA A 110 1.88 -2.57 8.83
C ALA A 110 1.75 -2.60 10.35
N TYR A 111 2.15 -1.52 11.02
CA TYR A 111 1.94 -1.35 12.46
C TYR A 111 0.45 -1.43 12.82
N GLN A 112 -0.41 -0.72 12.09
CA GLN A 112 -1.86 -0.74 12.33
C GLN A 112 -2.46 -2.13 12.11
N ALA A 113 -2.07 -2.83 11.04
CA ALA A 113 -2.64 -4.12 10.68
C ALA A 113 -2.31 -5.21 11.72
N ASP A 114 -1.07 -5.30 12.17
CA ASP A 114 -0.63 -6.37 13.08
C ASP A 114 -0.68 -5.99 14.57
N HIS A 115 -0.29 -4.78 14.97
CA HIS A 115 -0.22 -4.46 16.41
C HIS A 115 -1.53 -3.91 16.97
N CYS A 116 -2.29 -3.18 16.16
CA CYS A 116 -3.54 -2.55 16.62
C CYS A 116 -4.75 -3.45 16.40
N TRP A 117 -4.76 -4.26 15.33
CA TRP A 117 -5.92 -5.06 14.94
C TRP A 117 -5.73 -6.57 15.08
N ASP A 118 -4.51 -7.10 15.00
CA ASP A 118 -4.28 -8.51 15.32
C ASP A 118 -4.18 -8.68 16.84
N ASP A 119 -5.25 -9.22 17.43
CA ASP A 119 -5.30 -9.53 18.86
C ASP A 119 -4.30 -10.66 19.20
N PRO A 120 -3.33 -10.45 20.12
CA PRO A 120 -2.45 -11.51 20.60
C PRO A 120 -3.21 -12.74 21.12
N CYS A 121 -4.41 -12.55 21.67
CA CYS A 121 -5.24 -13.62 22.20
C CYS A 121 -5.76 -14.57 21.09
N SER A 122 -5.98 -14.04 19.89
CA SER A 122 -6.44 -14.84 18.74
C SER A 122 -5.33 -15.75 18.16
N ARG A 123 -4.05 -15.37 18.32
CA ARG A 123 -2.88 -16.19 17.91
C ARG A 123 -2.63 -17.39 18.82
N ALA A 124 -2.90 -17.28 20.12
CA ALA A 124 -2.67 -18.34 21.10
C ALA A 124 -3.63 -19.55 20.95
N SER A 125 -4.76 -19.36 20.24
CA SER A 125 -5.82 -20.36 20.10
C SER A 125 -5.67 -21.26 18.87
N VAL A 126 -4.71 -20.98 17.98
CA VAL A 126 -4.50 -21.73 16.72
C VAL A 126 -3.37 -22.76 16.83
N THR A 127 -2.62 -22.74 17.93
CA THR A 127 -1.52 -23.69 18.23
C THR A 127 -1.92 -24.84 19.17
N LYS A 128 -3.21 -25.20 19.24
CA LYS A 128 -3.67 -26.40 19.94
C LYS A 128 -4.35 -27.38 19.01
#